data_AF-Q8PTF0-F1
#
_entry.id   AF-Q8PTF0-F1
#
_cell.length_a   1.000
_cell.length_b   1.000
_cell.length_c   1.000
_cell.angle_alpha   90.00
_cell.angle_beta   90.00
_cell.angle_gamma   90.00
#
_symmetry.space_group_name_H-M   'P 1'
#
loop_
_entity.id
_entity.type
_entity.pdbx_description
1 polymer ?
#
loop_
_entity_poly.entity_id
_entity_poly.type
_entity_poly.pdbx_seq_one_letter_code
_entity_poly.pdbx_strand_id
1 'polypeptide(L)'
;MVEEIHADALEGYKRGLLSQFSEINWGIAKLSGAMQMPGRHLDVRNLDRKLKPDIIFFVRMASQHEEFERDILKKFKPYRLETKTPKSDRKLILLHAKRTIELWETITRALRRHHIILLPGE
;
A
#
# COMPACT_ATOMS: atom_id res chain seq x y z
N MET A 1 32.43 0.35 -13.31
CA MET A 1 31.43 0.61 -14.37
C MET A 1 30.17 -0.24 -14.26
N VAL A 2 30.16 -1.56 -14.56
CA VAL A 2 28.90 -2.35 -14.52
C VAL A 2 28.34 -2.47 -13.09
N GLU A 3 29.22 -2.66 -12.10
CA GLU A 3 28.82 -2.74 -10.69
C GLU A 3 28.34 -1.39 -10.13
N GLU A 4 28.92 -0.26 -10.57
CA GLU A 4 28.48 1.09 -10.19
C GLU A 4 27.11 1.44 -10.80
N ILE A 5 26.89 1.11 -12.08
CA ILE A 5 25.58 1.29 -12.73
C ILE A 5 24.50 0.47 -12.01
N HIS A 6 24.86 -0.72 -11.52
CA HIS A 6 23.95 -1.57 -10.76
C HIS A 6 23.65 -1.00 -9.36
N ALA A 7 24.65 -0.42 -8.70
CA ALA A 7 24.50 0.22 -7.39
C ALA A 7 23.61 1.48 -7.45
N ASP A 8 23.83 2.35 -8.44
CA ASP A 8 23.02 3.57 -8.64
C ASP A 8 21.56 3.23 -8.98
N ALA A 9 21.35 2.24 -9.84
CA ALA A 9 20.00 1.78 -10.19
C ALA A 9 19.26 1.19 -8.97
N LEU A 10 19.97 0.42 -8.14
CA LEU A 10 19.43 -0.15 -6.92
C LEU A 10 19.09 0.93 -5.88
N GLU A 11 19.94 1.94 -5.74
CA GLU A 11 19.69 3.06 -4.83
C GLU A 11 18.51 3.92 -5.31
N GLY A 12 18.42 4.19 -6.61
CA GLY A 12 17.29 4.87 -7.23
C GLY A 12 15.98 4.12 -7.03
N TYR A 13 15.99 2.79 -7.18
CA TYR A 13 14.85 1.92 -6.89
C TYR A 13 14.42 2.00 -5.43
N LYS A 14 15.37 1.90 -4.48
CA LYS A 14 15.09 2.02 -3.03
C LYS A 14 14.49 3.38 -2.67
N ARG A 15 15.01 4.48 -3.21
CA ARG A 15 14.47 5.83 -3.01
C ARG A 15 13.05 5.94 -3.57
N GLY A 16 12.80 5.41 -4.76
CA GLY A 16 11.47 5.37 -5.37
C GLY A 16 10.46 4.59 -4.52
N LEU A 17 10.83 3.41 -4.03
CA LEU A 17 10.01 2.63 -3.10
C LEU A 17 9.71 3.41 -1.82
N LEU A 18 10.71 4.02 -1.20
CA LEU A 18 10.55 4.76 0.07
C LEU A 18 9.64 5.99 -0.10
N SER A 19 9.79 6.71 -1.20
CA SER A 19 8.93 7.85 -1.55
C SER A 19 7.49 7.39 -1.71
N GLN A 20 7.24 6.36 -2.53
CA GLN A 20 5.89 5.83 -2.75
C GLN A 20 5.27 5.27 -1.47
N PHE A 21 6.06 4.58 -0.64
CA PHE A 21 5.63 4.07 0.66
C PHE A 21 5.18 5.21 1.58
N SER A 22 5.92 6.31 1.63
CA SER A 22 5.61 7.47 2.46
C SER A 22 4.31 8.16 2.02
N GLU A 23 4.10 8.33 0.72
CA GLU A 23 2.86 8.88 0.17
C GLU A 23 1.63 8.03 0.51
N ILE A 24 1.73 6.72 0.32
CA ILE A 24 0.64 5.79 0.63
C ILE A 24 0.38 5.77 2.13
N ASN A 25 1.40 5.77 2.99
CA ASN A 25 1.24 5.87 4.44
C ASN A 25 0.44 7.10 4.85
N TRP A 26 0.74 8.25 4.26
CA TRP A 26 -0.01 9.47 4.55
C TRP A 26 -1.47 9.38 4.10
N GLY A 27 -1.72 8.79 2.92
CA GLY A 27 -3.07 8.51 2.45
C GLY A 27 -3.82 7.53 3.35
N ILE A 28 -3.17 6.49 3.86
CA ILE A 28 -3.73 5.52 4.82
C ILE A 28 -4.07 6.19 6.15
N ALA A 29 -3.21 7.09 6.64
CA ALA A 29 -3.49 7.87 7.85
C ALA A 29 -4.75 8.74 7.67
N LYS A 30 -4.89 9.41 6.50
CA LYS A 30 -6.09 10.18 6.16
C LYS A 30 -7.35 9.31 6.07
N LEU A 31 -7.24 8.15 5.43
CA LEU A 31 -8.36 7.21 5.31
C LEU A 31 -8.82 6.74 6.70
N SER A 32 -7.87 6.35 7.56
CA SER A 32 -8.12 5.92 8.93
C SER A 32 -8.81 7.00 9.75
N GLY A 33 -8.34 8.25 9.66
CA GLY A 33 -8.98 9.39 10.32
C GLY A 33 -10.40 9.64 9.80
N ALA A 34 -10.61 9.60 8.49
CA ALA A 34 -11.95 9.79 7.90
C ALA A 34 -12.95 8.70 8.34
N MET A 35 -12.49 7.45 8.52
CA MET A 35 -13.34 6.35 9.00
C MET A 35 -13.83 6.54 10.45
N GLN A 36 -13.11 7.30 11.27
CA GLN A 36 -13.49 7.59 12.66
C GLN A 36 -14.53 8.72 12.76
N MET A 37 -14.72 9.51 11.69
CA MET A 37 -15.61 10.66 11.69
C MET A 37 -17.03 10.29 11.23
N PRO A 38 -18.09 10.58 12.03
CA PRO A 38 -19.47 10.39 11.59
C PRO A 38 -19.77 11.18 10.31
N GLY A 39 -20.58 10.60 9.42
CA GLY A 39 -21.05 11.25 8.19
C GLY A 39 -20.06 11.27 7.02
N ARG A 40 -18.76 11.03 7.22
CA ARG A 40 -17.71 11.17 6.18
C ARG A 40 -17.52 9.98 5.23
N HIS A 41 -18.55 9.16 5.03
CA HIS A 41 -18.48 7.97 4.17
C HIS A 41 -18.11 8.29 2.70
N LEU A 42 -18.49 9.45 2.16
CA LEU A 42 -18.08 9.87 0.82
C LEU A 42 -16.58 10.20 0.75
N ASP A 43 -16.03 10.80 1.81
CA ASP A 43 -14.58 11.07 1.90
C ASP A 43 -13.79 9.77 1.99
N VAL A 44 -14.25 8.84 2.83
CA VAL A 44 -13.67 7.49 2.93
C VAL A 44 -13.63 6.81 1.56
N ARG A 45 -14.76 6.82 0.84
CA ARG A 45 -14.83 6.27 -0.53
C ARG A 45 -13.83 6.94 -1.47
N ASN A 46 -13.74 8.27 -1.44
CA ASN A 46 -12.87 9.02 -2.34
C ASN A 46 -11.39 8.76 -2.06
N LEU A 47 -11.00 8.71 -0.79
CA LEU A 47 -9.65 8.38 -0.35
C LEU A 47 -9.28 6.94 -0.72
N ASP A 48 -10.14 5.98 -0.37
CA ASP A 48 -9.94 4.56 -0.67
C ASP A 48 -9.83 4.30 -2.19
N ARG A 49 -10.69 4.94 -3.00
CA ARG A 49 -10.62 4.85 -4.46
C ARG A 49 -9.30 5.36 -5.03
N LYS A 50 -8.70 6.40 -4.42
CA LYS A 50 -7.41 6.95 -4.83
C LYS A 50 -6.25 6.05 -4.40
N LEU A 51 -6.31 5.50 -3.20
CA LEU A 51 -5.27 4.63 -2.64
C LEU A 51 -5.12 3.29 -3.36
N LYS A 52 -6.22 2.70 -3.83
CA LYS A 52 -6.20 1.37 -4.45
C LYS A 52 -5.19 1.24 -5.59
N PRO A 53 -5.19 2.08 -6.63
CA PRO A 53 -4.19 2.00 -7.70
C PRO A 53 -2.76 2.19 -7.19
N ASP A 54 -2.53 3.09 -6.23
CA ASP A 54 -1.20 3.36 -5.66
C ASP A 54 -0.65 2.13 -4.94
N ILE A 55 -1.48 1.45 -4.13
CA ILE A 55 -1.12 0.19 -3.45
C ILE A 55 -0.82 -0.91 -4.47
N ILE A 56 -1.62 -1.04 -5.53
CA ILE A 56 -1.39 -2.03 -6.59
C ILE A 56 -0.06 -1.77 -7.30
N PHE A 57 0.23 -0.51 -7.60
CA PHE A 57 1.50 -0.11 -8.22
C PHE A 57 2.69 -0.39 -7.30
N PHE A 58 2.59 0.00 -6.03
CA PHE A 58 3.62 -0.24 -5.03
C PHE A 58 3.95 -1.73 -4.89
N VAL A 59 2.93 -2.59 -4.76
CA VAL A 59 3.15 -4.04 -4.65
C VAL A 59 3.89 -4.57 -5.87
N ARG A 60 3.54 -4.14 -7.08
CA ARG A 60 4.25 -4.54 -8.30
C ARG A 60 5.72 -4.11 -8.29
N MET A 61 6.01 -2.91 -7.79
CA MET A 61 7.39 -2.46 -7.64
C MET A 61 8.15 -3.35 -6.66
N ALA A 62 7.57 -3.62 -5.49
CA ALA A 62 8.21 -4.39 -4.41
C ALA A 62 8.30 -5.90 -4.67
N SER A 63 7.46 -6.45 -5.55
CA SER A 63 7.47 -7.86 -5.96
C SER A 63 8.70 -8.32 -6.73
N GLN A 64 9.70 -7.46 -6.97
CA GLN A 64 11.03 -7.92 -7.40
C GLN A 64 11.72 -8.81 -6.34
N HIS A 65 11.24 -8.77 -5.09
CA HIS A 65 11.67 -9.64 -4.00
C HIS A 65 10.70 -10.82 -3.84
N GLU A 66 11.11 -12.04 -4.22
CA GLU A 66 10.25 -13.24 -4.19
C GLU A 66 9.66 -13.55 -2.81
N GLU A 67 10.41 -13.30 -1.73
CA GLU A 67 9.95 -13.53 -0.35
C GLU A 67 8.84 -12.57 0.06
N PHE A 68 8.96 -11.30 -0.32
CA PHE A 68 7.91 -10.31 -0.13
C PHE A 68 6.64 -10.70 -0.89
N GLU A 69 6.77 -11.10 -2.16
CA GLU A 69 5.62 -11.49 -2.97
C GLU A 69 4.89 -12.68 -2.34
N ARG A 70 5.62 -13.71 -1.91
CA ARG A 70 5.05 -14.90 -1.24
C ARG A 70 4.25 -14.53 0.01
N ASP A 71 4.75 -13.61 0.82
CA ASP A 71 4.11 -13.17 2.07
C ASP A 71 2.78 -12.43 1.85
N ILE A 72 2.71 -11.63 0.79
CA ILE A 72 1.55 -10.75 0.55
C ILE A 72 0.54 -11.30 -0.46
N LEU A 73 0.92 -12.27 -1.30
CA LEU A 73 0.10 -12.77 -2.42
C LEU A 73 -1.30 -13.22 -2.00
N LYS A 74 -1.42 -13.95 -0.89
CA LYS A 74 -2.71 -14.49 -0.40
C LYS A 74 -3.73 -13.39 -0.11
N LYS A 75 -3.30 -12.26 0.45
CA LYS A 75 -4.18 -11.10 0.73
C LYS A 75 -4.30 -10.15 -0.46
N PHE A 76 -3.23 -10.00 -1.22
CA PHE A 76 -3.18 -9.06 -2.34
C PHE A 76 -4.01 -9.52 -3.54
N LYS A 77 -3.99 -10.82 -3.88
CA LYS A 77 -4.70 -11.33 -5.08
C LYS A 77 -6.22 -11.05 -5.04
N PRO A 78 -6.95 -11.34 -3.94
CA PRO A 78 -8.37 -10.97 -3.85
C PRO A 78 -8.59 -9.45 -3.92
N TYR A 79 -7.76 -8.67 -3.23
CA TYR A 79 -7.86 -7.21 -3.22
C TYR A 79 -7.69 -6.60 -4.62
N ARG A 80 -6.70 -7.08 -5.38
CA ARG A 80 -6.44 -6.65 -6.76
C ARG A 80 -7.61 -6.97 -7.70
N LEU A 81 -8.27 -8.11 -7.49
CA LEU A 81 -9.39 -8.57 -8.33
C LEU A 81 -10.72 -7.93 -7.94
N GLU A 82 -10.85 -7.34 -6.76
CA GLU A 82 -12.07 -6.64 -6.33
C GLU A 82 -12.30 -5.39 -7.21
N THR A 83 -13.30 -5.44 -8.08
CA THR A 83 -13.33 -4.62 -9.30
C THR A 83 -13.80 -3.16 -9.14
N LYS A 84 -14.16 -2.67 -7.95
CA LYS A 84 -14.42 -1.23 -7.69
C LYS A 84 -14.64 -0.95 -6.21
N THR A 85 -14.17 0.21 -5.73
CA THR A 85 -14.65 0.80 -4.46
C THR A 85 -16.18 1.00 -4.54
N PRO A 86 -16.96 0.56 -3.54
CA PRO A 86 -18.42 0.70 -3.52
C PRO A 86 -18.89 2.16 -3.69
N LYS A 87 -20.01 2.38 -4.39
CA LYS A 87 -20.45 3.73 -4.79
C LYS A 87 -21.35 4.45 -3.78
N SER A 88 -22.28 3.73 -3.14
CA SER A 88 -23.38 4.34 -2.37
C SER A 88 -23.73 3.62 -1.07
N ASP A 89 -23.23 2.41 -0.84
CA ASP A 89 -23.48 1.68 0.41
C ASP A 89 -22.40 2.01 1.44
N ARG A 90 -22.80 2.71 2.51
CA ARG A 90 -21.92 3.10 3.62
C ARG A 90 -21.22 1.91 4.26
N LYS A 91 -21.91 0.79 4.52
CA LYS A 91 -21.31 -0.38 5.17
C LYS A 91 -20.27 -1.01 4.26
N LEU A 92 -20.57 -1.13 2.97
CA LEU A 92 -19.62 -1.66 1.99
C LEU A 92 -18.41 -0.73 1.79
N ILE A 93 -18.61 0.60 1.74
CA ILE A 93 -17.52 1.57 1.66
C ILE A 93 -16.57 1.41 2.85
N LEU A 94 -17.11 1.36 4.08
CA LEU A 94 -16.29 1.20 5.28
C LEU A 94 -15.60 -0.16 5.33
N LEU A 95 -16.26 -1.23 4.89
CA LEU A 95 -15.66 -2.56 4.80
C LEU A 95 -14.51 -2.60 3.80
N HIS A 96 -14.68 -2.00 2.62
CA HIS A 96 -13.63 -1.94 1.61
C HIS A 96 -12.43 -1.10 2.10
N ALA A 97 -12.69 0.07 2.71
CA ALA A 97 -11.64 0.89 3.30
C ALA A 97 -10.88 0.16 4.42
N LYS A 98 -11.57 -0.60 5.27
CA LYS A 98 -10.94 -1.45 6.30
C LYS A 98 -10.00 -2.48 5.67
N ARG A 99 -10.42 -3.15 4.61
CA ARG A 99 -9.58 -4.12 3.88
C ARG A 99 -8.35 -3.47 3.26
N THR A 100 -8.49 -2.27 2.72
CA THR A 100 -7.36 -1.47 2.21
C THR A 100 -6.33 -1.22 3.31
N ILE A 101 -6.76 -0.80 4.50
CA ILE A 101 -5.88 -0.58 5.66
C ILE A 101 -5.22 -1.89 6.13
N GLU A 102 -5.99 -2.95 6.31
CA GLU A 102 -5.49 -4.27 6.75
C GLU A 102 -4.47 -4.87 5.76
N LEU A 103 -4.69 -4.68 4.46
CA LEU A 103 -3.73 -5.05 3.42
C LEU A 103 -2.45 -4.23 3.55
N TRP A 104 -2.57 -2.91 3.67
CA TRP A 104 -1.41 -2.03 3.79
C TRP A 104 -0.56 -2.35 5.02
N GLU A 105 -1.18 -2.63 6.16
CA GLU A 105 -0.44 -3.12 7.34
C GLU A 105 0.31 -4.43 7.06
N THR A 106 -0.30 -5.34 6.29
CA THR A 106 0.35 -6.60 5.92
C THR A 106 1.56 -6.36 5.02
N ILE A 107 1.43 -5.46 4.04
CA ILE A 107 2.53 -5.03 3.17
C ILE A 107 3.65 -4.42 4.02
N THR A 108 3.34 -3.47 4.90
CA THR A 108 4.32 -2.81 5.77
C THR A 108 5.09 -3.81 6.64
N ARG A 109 4.41 -4.81 7.23
CA ARG A 109 5.08 -5.87 8.01
C ARG A 109 6.01 -6.71 7.15
N ALA A 110 5.60 -7.06 5.92
CA ALA A 110 6.43 -7.84 5.00
C ALA A 110 7.67 -7.04 4.56
N LEU A 111 7.51 -5.75 4.20
CA LEU A 111 8.63 -4.90 3.83
C LEU A 111 9.68 -4.79 4.93
N ARG A 112 9.24 -4.63 6.20
CA ARG A 112 10.13 -4.57 7.36
C ARG A 112 10.83 -5.90 7.63
N ARG A 113 10.08 -7.01 7.57
CA ARG A 113 10.64 -8.37 7.74
C ARG A 113 11.76 -8.67 6.76
N HIS A 114 11.60 -8.22 5.52
CA HIS A 114 12.55 -8.46 4.42
C HIS A 114 13.56 -7.33 4.26
N HIS A 115 13.62 -6.37 5.18
CA HIS A 115 14.53 -5.21 5.16
C HIS A 115 14.50 -4.43 3.83
N ILE A 116 13.34 -4.41 3.15
CA ILE A 116 13.13 -3.68 1.88
C ILE A 116 12.96 -2.20 2.17
N ILE A 117 12.25 -1.87 3.26
CA ILE A 117 12.22 -0.54 3.85
C ILE A 117 12.80 -0.64 5.26
N LEU A 118 13.59 0.35 5.64
CA LEU A 118 14.05 0.55 7.01
C LEU A 118 13.46 1.88 7.48
N LEU A 119 12.70 1.85 8.56
CA LEU A 119 12.25 3.08 9.19
C LEU A 119 13.36 3.62 10.10
N PRO A 120 13.42 4.95 10.36
CA PRO A 120 14.40 5.51 11.28
C PRO A 120 14.30 4.83 12.65
N GLY A 121 15.39 4.20 13.08
CA GLY A 121 15.48 3.49 14.37
C GLY A 121 15.39 1.96 14.30
N GLU A 122 15.34 1.37 13.10
CA GLU A 122 15.53 -0.08 12.85
C GLU A 122 16.95 -0.42 12.39
#